data_AF-A0A914YA30-F1
#
_entry.id   AF-A0A914YA30-F1
#
_cell.length_a   1.000
_cell.length_b   1.000
_cell.length_c   1.000
_cell.angle_alpha   90.00
_cell.angle_beta   90.00
_cell.angle_gamma   90.00
#
_symmetry.space_group_name_H-M   'P 1'
#
loop_
_entity.id
_entity.type
_entity.pdbx_description
1 polymer ?
#
loop_
_entity_poly.entity_id
_entity_poly.type
_entity_poly.pdbx_seq_one_letter_code
_entity_poly.pdbx_strand_id
1 'polypeptide(L)'
;MIDKIAQGIPNSGQHLFKPNLLQRNAMVKDTWKKFHFGFVQVALSGEEDGVLWSSITPFPWYHRPRWEEEYGDSWATDLCVEWFEYDGQRRNFIMDLTAHMPCPCKLTQALLDLGRFMPIMNCDKDGDTSCPYNKGAQHCVQSVEPRSEI
;
A
#
# COMPACT_ATOMS: atom_id res chain seq x y z
N MET A 1 10.51 4.96 -9.20
CA MET A 1 10.34 5.84 -10.38
C MET A 1 10.16 7.26 -9.86
N ILE A 2 10.84 8.25 -10.44
CA ILE A 2 10.72 9.65 -10.06
C ILE A 2 10.33 10.42 -11.31
N ASP A 3 9.19 11.10 -11.27
CA ASP A 3 8.73 11.95 -12.36
C ASP A 3 8.31 13.32 -11.82
N LYS A 4 8.37 14.35 -12.67
CA LYS A 4 8.14 15.74 -12.26
C LYS A 4 6.77 16.21 -12.73
N ILE A 5 5.89 16.52 -11.78
CA ILE A 5 4.58 17.11 -12.07
C ILE A 5 4.73 18.59 -12.43
N ALA A 6 5.57 19.30 -11.68
CA ALA A 6 5.84 20.72 -11.83
C ALA A 6 7.23 21.05 -11.25
N GLN A 7 7.87 22.09 -11.77
CA GLN A 7 9.14 22.61 -11.25
C GLN A 7 9.19 24.12 -11.41
N GLY A 8 9.79 24.82 -10.43
CA GLY A 8 9.99 26.27 -10.51
C GLY A 8 8.69 27.09 -10.39
N ILE A 9 7.67 26.56 -9.72
CA ILE A 9 6.39 27.24 -9.53
C ILE A 9 6.38 27.97 -8.18
N PRO A 10 6.03 29.26 -8.13
CA PRO A 10 5.84 29.98 -6.88
C PRO A 10 4.79 29.34 -5.99
N ASN A 11 5.02 29.32 -4.67
CA ASN A 11 4.05 28.77 -3.72
C ASN A 11 2.84 29.70 -3.58
N SER A 12 1.73 29.34 -4.23
CA SER A 12 0.42 30.00 -4.11
C SER A 12 -0.56 29.27 -3.18
N GLY A 13 -0.10 28.27 -2.42
CA GLY A 13 -0.93 27.42 -1.56
C GLY A 13 -1.72 26.32 -2.27
N GLN A 14 -1.91 26.43 -3.59
CA GLN A 14 -2.52 25.40 -4.43
C GLN A 14 -1.88 25.36 -5.81
N HIS A 15 -1.84 24.17 -6.41
CA HIS A 15 -1.38 23.96 -7.78
C HIS A 15 -2.32 23.00 -8.52
N LEU A 16 -2.82 23.43 -9.68
CA LEU A 16 -3.69 22.63 -10.54
C LEU A 16 -2.93 22.28 -11.83
N PHE A 17 -2.95 21.01 -12.21
CA PHE A 17 -2.31 20.52 -13.43
C PHE A 17 -3.26 19.58 -14.18
N LYS A 18 -3.03 19.42 -15.49
CA LYS A 18 -3.78 18.46 -16.30
C LYS A 18 -2.92 17.22 -16.55
N PRO A 19 -3.35 16.01 -16.16
CA PRO A 19 -2.53 14.80 -16.30
C PRO A 19 -2.07 14.49 -17.74
N ASN A 20 -2.87 14.87 -18.74
CA ASN A 20 -2.53 14.68 -20.15
C ASN A 20 -1.38 15.57 -20.65
N LEU A 21 -1.07 16.67 -19.95
CA LEU A 21 0.00 17.60 -20.32
C LEU A 21 1.32 17.31 -19.60
N LEU A 22 1.36 16.30 -18.73
CA LEU A 22 2.57 15.95 -17.99
C LEU A 22 3.63 15.36 -18.93
N GLN A 23 4.83 15.93 -18.88
CA GLN A 23 6.01 15.30 -19.45
C GLN A 23 6.39 14.12 -18.57
N ARG A 24 6.22 12.91 -19.11
CA ARG A 24 6.54 11.66 -18.41
C ARG A 24 7.88 11.16 -18.90
N ASN A 25 8.76 10.78 -17.99
CA ASN A 25 10.00 10.12 -18.36
C ASN A 25 9.69 8.77 -19.04
N ALA A 26 10.47 8.44 -20.07
CA ALA A 26 10.36 7.16 -20.75
C ALA A 26 10.67 6.05 -19.73
N MET A 27 9.63 5.29 -19.36
CA MET A 27 9.81 4.15 -18.48
C MET A 27 10.64 3.06 -19.16
N VAL A 28 11.38 2.29 -18.36
CA VAL A 28 11.81 0.95 -18.78
C VAL A 28 10.55 0.20 -19.22
N LYS A 29 10.60 -0.41 -20.40
CA LYS A 29 9.46 -1.05 -21.08
C LYS A 29 8.64 -1.90 -20.09
N ASP A 30 7.32 -1.72 -20.11
CA ASP A 30 6.32 -2.44 -19.29
C ASP A 30 6.34 -2.21 -17.76
N THR A 31 7.24 -1.39 -17.21
CA THR A 31 7.31 -1.19 -15.73
C THR A 31 6.08 -0.45 -15.18
N TRP A 32 5.45 0.40 -16.00
CA TRP A 32 4.22 1.14 -15.67
C TRP A 32 3.04 0.23 -15.26
N LYS A 33 3.03 -1.03 -15.73
CA LYS A 33 1.99 -2.03 -15.39
C LYS A 33 2.04 -2.47 -13.92
N LYS A 34 3.15 -2.20 -13.22
CA LYS A 34 3.37 -2.64 -11.84
C LYS A 34 3.10 -1.55 -10.80
N PHE A 35 2.88 -0.31 -11.23
CA PHE A 35 2.75 0.84 -10.32
C PHE A 35 1.30 1.32 -10.23
N HIS A 36 0.56 0.80 -9.26
CA HIS A 36 -0.82 1.21 -8.98
C HIS A 36 -0.90 2.41 -8.01
N PHE A 37 0.14 2.62 -7.19
CA PHE A 37 0.20 3.68 -6.18
C PHE A 37 1.63 4.22 -6.06
N GLY A 38 1.75 5.40 -5.46
CA GLY A 38 3.02 5.98 -5.07
C GLY A 38 2.82 7.19 -4.17
N PHE A 39 3.78 8.10 -4.19
CA PHE A 39 3.80 9.27 -3.32
C PHE A 39 4.11 10.52 -4.15
N VAL A 40 3.44 11.62 -3.80
CA VAL A 40 3.72 12.93 -4.35
C VAL A 40 4.62 13.67 -3.36
N GLN A 41 5.70 14.24 -3.89
CA GLN A 41 6.63 15.06 -3.14
C GLN A 41 6.48 16.52 -3.58
N VAL A 42 6.44 17.42 -2.61
CA VAL A 42 6.61 18.86 -2.83
C VAL A 42 7.91 19.25 -2.14
N ALA A 43 8.83 19.85 -2.90
CA ALA A 43 10.13 20.29 -2.40
C ALA A 43 10.28 21.80 -2.63
N LEU A 44 10.74 22.52 -1.60
CA LEU A 44 11.13 23.92 -1.71
C LEU A 44 12.46 24.03 -2.46
N SER A 45 12.57 25.06 -3.30
CA SER A 45 13.80 25.30 -4.06
C SER A 45 14.85 25.94 -3.16
N GLY A 46 16.04 25.34 -3.07
CA GLY A 46 17.18 25.91 -2.35
C GLY A 46 17.23 25.59 -0.86
N GLU A 47 16.37 24.68 -0.37
CA GLU A 47 16.36 24.21 1.01
C GLU A 47 16.37 22.67 1.01
N GLU A 48 17.39 22.05 1.61
CA GLU A 48 17.56 20.59 1.56
C GLU A 48 16.47 19.83 2.35
N ASP A 49 15.99 20.42 3.45
CA ASP A 49 14.98 19.82 4.34
C ASP A 49 13.54 20.28 4.05
N GLY A 50 13.34 21.14 3.06
CA GLY A 50 12.05 21.75 2.71
C GLY A 50 11.12 20.81 1.93
N VAL A 51 10.91 19.58 2.42
CA VAL A 51 10.19 18.52 1.70
C VAL A 51 8.93 18.09 2.43
N LEU A 52 7.83 18.00 1.68
CA LEU A 52 6.57 17.42 2.12
C LEU A 52 6.18 16.24 1.24
N TRP A 53 5.79 15.14 1.88
CA TRP A 53 5.31 13.93 1.21
C TRP A 53 3.81 13.77 1.42
N SER A 54 3.12 13.32 0.39
CA SER A 54 1.73 12.87 0.52
C SER A 54 1.63 11.54 1.28
N SER A 55 0.42 11.20 1.71
CA SER A 55 0.06 9.80 1.95
C SER A 55 0.13 8.99 0.66
N ILE A 56 -0.10 7.67 0.77
CA ILE A 56 -0.23 6.79 -0.40
C ILE A 56 -1.26 7.39 -1.36
N THR A 57 -0.82 7.64 -2.59
CA THR A 57 -1.63 8.23 -3.65
C THR A 57 -1.83 7.19 -4.75
N PRO A 58 -3.07 6.84 -5.12
CA PRO A 58 -3.30 5.96 -6.26
C PRO A 58 -2.87 6.68 -7.53
N PHE A 59 -2.07 6.04 -8.39
CA PHE A 59 -1.57 6.61 -9.65
C PHE A 59 -2.31 6.25 -10.95
N PRO A 60 -3.54 5.67 -10.95
CA PRO A 60 -4.27 5.51 -12.20
C PRO A 60 -4.50 6.81 -12.96
N TRP A 61 -4.70 7.95 -12.28
CA TRP A 61 -4.82 9.26 -12.95
C TRP A 61 -3.55 9.67 -13.71
N TYR A 62 -2.38 9.23 -13.25
CA TYR A 62 -1.10 9.55 -13.87
C TYR A 62 -0.87 8.70 -15.12
N HIS A 63 -1.25 7.41 -15.07
CA HIS A 63 -1.13 6.46 -16.19
C HIS A 63 -2.37 6.39 -17.10
N ARG A 64 -3.44 7.11 -16.76
CA ARG A 64 -4.76 7.02 -17.38
C ARG A 64 -4.74 6.91 -18.91
N PRO A 65 -4.07 7.79 -19.68
CA PRO A 65 -4.13 7.69 -21.15
C PRO A 65 -3.57 6.36 -21.67
N ARG A 66 -2.54 5.82 -21.03
CA ARG A 66 -1.90 4.56 -21.41
C ARG A 66 -2.72 3.35 -20.97
N TRP A 67 -3.37 3.44 -19.82
CA TRP A 67 -4.24 2.37 -19.33
C TRP A 67 -5.53 2.28 -20.14
N GLU A 68 -6.13 3.41 -20.52
CA GLU A 68 -7.29 3.44 -21.43
C GLU A 68 -6.90 2.84 -22.80
N GLU A 69 -5.70 3.12 -23.31
CA GLU A 69 -5.19 2.55 -24.57
C GLU A 69 -4.98 1.02 -24.50
N GLU A 70 -4.43 0.50 -23.39
CA GLU A 70 -4.02 -0.91 -23.31
C GLU A 70 -5.08 -1.83 -22.70
N TYR A 71 -5.88 -1.32 -21.75
CA TYR A 71 -6.88 -2.08 -21.01
C TYR A 71 -8.32 -1.70 -21.37
N GLY A 72 -8.53 -0.63 -22.15
CA GLY A 72 -9.86 -0.14 -22.53
C GLY A 72 -10.52 0.73 -21.46
N ASP A 73 -11.68 1.31 -21.77
CA ASP A 73 -12.37 2.27 -20.89
C ASP A 73 -12.84 1.67 -19.55
N SER A 74 -13.03 0.35 -19.48
CA SER A 74 -13.45 -0.39 -18.28
C SER A 74 -12.32 -0.74 -17.32
N TRP A 75 -11.07 -0.36 -17.62
CA TRP A 75 -9.87 -0.75 -16.87
C TRP A 75 -10.01 -0.62 -15.34
N ALA A 76 -10.71 0.41 -14.87
CA ALA A 76 -10.86 0.69 -13.45
C ALA A 76 -11.78 -0.34 -12.77
N THR A 77 -12.85 -0.72 -13.46
CA THR A 77 -13.78 -1.74 -13.00
C THR A 77 -13.13 -3.11 -13.06
N ASP A 78 -12.41 -3.41 -14.13
CA ASP A 78 -11.73 -4.69 -14.31
C ASP A 78 -10.65 -4.91 -13.24
N LEU A 79 -9.83 -3.89 -12.95
CA LEU A 79 -8.87 -3.93 -11.84
C LEU A 79 -9.53 -4.11 -10.48
N CYS A 80 -10.70 -3.50 -10.26
CA CYS A 80 -11.42 -3.63 -9.00
C CYS A 80 -11.97 -5.06 -8.81
N VAL A 81 -12.52 -5.65 -9.87
CA VAL A 81 -12.99 -7.04 -9.88
C VAL A 81 -11.83 -8.00 -9.68
N GLU A 82 -10.73 -7.82 -10.42
CA GLU A 82 -9.52 -8.65 -10.28
C GLU A 82 -8.98 -8.61 -8.86
N TRP A 83 -8.89 -7.41 -8.26
CA TRP A 83 -8.45 -7.27 -6.88
C TRP A 83 -9.41 -7.95 -5.90
N PHE A 84 -10.72 -7.80 -6.08
CA PHE A 84 -11.74 -8.42 -5.24
C PHE A 84 -11.68 -9.95 -5.31
N GLU A 85 -11.55 -10.52 -6.50
CA GLU A 85 -11.41 -11.97 -6.70
C GLU A 85 -10.10 -12.49 -6.11
N TYR A 86 -9.00 -11.76 -6.33
CA TYR A 86 -7.70 -12.10 -5.77
C TYR A 86 -7.70 -12.09 -4.24
N ASP A 87 -8.32 -11.08 -3.62
CA ASP A 87 -8.44 -10.99 -2.17
C ASP A 87 -9.41 -12.05 -1.63
N GLY A 88 -10.52 -12.29 -2.31
CA GLY A 88 -11.50 -13.33 -1.95
C GLY A 88 -10.95 -14.76 -2.04
N GLN A 89 -9.94 -15.01 -2.89
CA GLN A 89 -9.23 -16.30 -2.96
C GLN A 89 -8.23 -16.50 -1.82
N ARG A 90 -7.85 -15.43 -1.10
CA ARG A 90 -6.97 -15.56 0.06
C ARG A 90 -7.72 -16.18 1.22
N ARG A 91 -6.98 -16.85 2.10
CA ARG A 91 -7.58 -17.38 3.33
C ARG A 91 -8.16 -16.19 4.11
N ASN A 92 -9.46 -16.29 4.44
CA ASN A 92 -10.11 -15.30 5.30
C ASN A 92 -9.49 -15.37 6.70
N PHE A 93 -8.53 -14.50 7.00
CA PHE A 93 -7.80 -14.50 8.26
C PHE A 93 -8.71 -14.30 9.47
N ILE A 94 -9.89 -13.69 9.30
CA ILE A 94 -10.89 -13.54 10.36
C ILE A 94 -11.33 -14.91 10.88
N MET A 95 -11.41 -15.91 10.00
CA MET A 95 -11.72 -17.28 10.38
C MET A 95 -10.64 -17.91 11.25
N ASP A 96 -9.40 -17.42 11.20
CA ASP A 96 -8.29 -17.90 12.03
C ASP A 96 -8.25 -17.21 13.41
N LEU A 97 -9.04 -16.14 13.63
CA LEU A 97 -9.08 -15.42 14.90
C LEU A 97 -9.86 -16.20 15.98
N THR A 98 -9.52 -15.94 17.25
CA THR A 98 -10.29 -16.43 18.39
C THR A 98 -11.54 -15.57 18.59
N ALA A 99 -12.68 -16.20 18.90
CA ALA A 99 -13.97 -15.50 19.01
C ALA A 99 -13.99 -14.43 20.11
N HIS A 100 -13.28 -14.68 21.22
CA HIS A 100 -13.27 -13.81 22.40
C HIS A 100 -12.16 -12.76 22.38
N MET A 101 -11.16 -12.91 21.50
CA MET A 101 -10.04 -11.99 21.39
C MET A 101 -9.68 -11.76 19.91
N PRO A 102 -10.58 -11.08 19.15
CA PRO A 102 -10.27 -10.73 17.77
C PRO A 102 -9.02 -9.84 17.70
N CYS A 103 -8.31 -9.93 16.58
CA CYS A 103 -7.08 -9.21 16.21
C CYS A 103 -6.88 -7.87 16.96
N PRO A 104 -5.66 -7.58 17.47
CA PRO A 104 -5.40 -6.34 18.17
C PRO A 104 -5.62 -5.13 17.25
N CYS A 105 -6.30 -4.09 17.76
CA CYS A 105 -6.58 -2.87 16.98
C CYS A 105 -5.31 -2.16 16.48
N LYS A 106 -4.20 -2.30 17.22
CA LYS A 106 -2.89 -1.73 16.87
C LYS A 106 -1.79 -2.74 17.20
N LEU A 107 -0.82 -2.88 16.29
CA LEU A 107 0.34 -3.73 16.52
C LEU A 107 1.13 -3.30 17.76
N THR A 108 1.30 -2.00 17.95
CA THR A 108 2.00 -1.45 19.14
C THR A 108 1.30 -1.80 20.45
N GLN A 109 -0.04 -1.89 20.45
CA GLN A 109 -0.78 -2.35 21.62
C GLN A 109 -0.47 -3.82 21.91
N ALA A 110 -0.49 -4.66 20.89
CA ALA A 110 -0.21 -6.09 21.04
C ALA A 110 1.21 -6.36 21.58
N LEU A 111 2.19 -5.58 21.11
CA LEU A 111 3.59 -5.69 21.55
C LEU A 111 3.79 -5.33 23.03
N LEU A 112 2.97 -4.42 23.57
CA LEU A 112 3.03 -4.03 24.98
C LEU A 112 2.19 -4.96 25.87
N ASP A 113 1.24 -5.67 25.28
CA ASP A 113 0.25 -6.50 25.95
C ASP A 113 0.71 -7.97 26.02
N LEU A 114 1.90 -8.12 26.61
CA LEU A 114 2.55 -9.39 26.81
C LEU A 114 1.72 -10.24 27.78
N GLY A 115 1.23 -11.38 27.30
CA GLY A 115 0.35 -12.28 28.05
C GLY A 115 -1.08 -12.35 27.53
N ARG A 116 -1.51 -11.42 26.66
CA ARG A 116 -2.66 -11.64 25.77
C ARG A 116 -2.22 -11.97 24.37
N PHE A 117 -1.13 -11.36 23.91
CA PHE A 117 -0.57 -11.59 22.59
C PHE A 117 0.88 -12.06 22.66
N MET A 118 1.28 -12.85 21.67
CA MET A 118 2.66 -13.28 21.44
C MET A 118 3.00 -13.24 19.94
N PRO A 119 4.27 -13.03 19.56
CA PRO A 119 4.72 -13.20 18.18
C PRO A 119 4.40 -14.58 17.61
N ILE A 120 4.05 -14.64 16.33
CA ILE A 120 4.06 -15.91 15.59
C ILE A 120 5.52 -16.25 15.27
N MET A 121 5.99 -17.41 15.70
CA MET A 121 7.42 -17.79 15.65
C MET A 121 8.05 -17.74 14.25
N ASN A 122 7.28 -17.95 13.18
CA ASN A 122 7.73 -17.90 11.79
C ASN A 122 7.32 -16.61 11.04
N CYS A 123 6.93 -15.58 11.79
CA CYS A 123 6.57 -14.27 11.28
C CYS A 123 6.85 -13.21 12.36
N ASP A 124 8.08 -13.24 12.89
CA ASP A 124 8.55 -12.33 13.92
C ASP A 124 9.48 -11.27 13.31
N LYS A 125 9.27 -10.00 13.67
CA LYS A 125 10.10 -8.89 13.19
C LYS A 125 11.55 -9.00 13.63
N ASP A 126 11.79 -9.67 14.77
CA ASP A 126 13.12 -9.85 15.35
C ASP A 126 13.73 -11.22 14.98
N GLY A 127 13.01 -12.03 14.19
CA GLY A 127 13.38 -13.39 13.78
C GLY A 127 13.15 -13.64 12.29
N ASP A 128 12.37 -14.67 11.96
CA ASP A 128 12.00 -14.98 10.57
C ASP A 128 10.82 -14.11 10.11
N THR A 129 11.04 -13.35 9.04
CA THR A 129 10.05 -12.45 8.40
C THR A 129 9.42 -13.06 7.15
N SER A 130 9.62 -14.36 6.91
CA SER A 130 9.08 -15.06 5.73
C SER A 130 7.55 -15.13 5.70
N CYS A 131 6.90 -15.16 6.87
CA CYS A 131 5.45 -15.07 7.05
C CYS A 131 4.65 -15.94 6.04
N PRO A 132 4.78 -17.28 6.11
CA PRO A 132 4.32 -18.18 5.04
C PRO A 132 2.81 -18.11 4.77
N TYR A 133 2.02 -17.88 5.82
CA TYR A 133 0.57 -17.76 5.74
C TYR A 133 0.09 -16.35 5.42
N ASN A 134 0.82 -15.32 5.87
CA ASN A 134 0.49 -13.90 5.68
C ASN A 134 1.55 -13.22 4.82
N LYS A 135 1.65 -13.62 3.56
CA LYS A 135 2.68 -13.13 2.64
C LYS A 135 2.66 -11.60 2.53
N GLY A 136 3.81 -10.98 2.76
CA GLY A 136 3.99 -9.52 2.75
C GLY A 136 3.82 -8.85 4.12
N ALA A 137 3.40 -9.59 5.14
CA ALA A 137 3.50 -9.11 6.52
C ALA A 137 4.97 -9.05 6.97
N GLN A 138 5.30 -8.09 7.82
CA GLN A 138 6.63 -8.00 8.45
C GLN A 138 6.64 -8.62 9.86
N HIS A 139 5.48 -8.66 10.50
CA HIS A 139 5.30 -9.20 11.84
C HIS A 139 3.85 -9.62 12.02
N CYS A 140 3.63 -10.79 12.60
CA CYS A 140 2.32 -11.23 13.03
C CYS A 140 2.35 -11.57 14.52
N VAL A 141 1.25 -11.24 15.18
CA VAL A 141 0.98 -11.58 16.57
C VAL A 141 -0.26 -12.45 16.62
N GLN A 142 -0.30 -13.37 17.58
CA GLN A 142 -1.44 -14.23 17.85
C GLN A 142 -1.84 -14.11 19.32
N SER A 143 -3.10 -14.43 19.62
CA SER A 143 -3.53 -14.57 21.01
C SER A 143 -2.80 -15.76 21.65
N VAL A 144 -2.48 -15.65 22.94
CA VAL A 144 -1.96 -16.80 23.71
C VAL A 144 -3.08 -17.76 24.12
N GLU A 145 -4.34 -17.34 24.01
CA GLU A 145 -5.48 -18.19 24.31
C GLU A 145 -5.64 -19.25 23.20
N PRO A 146 -5.86 -20.53 23.57
CA PRO A 146 -6.13 -21.55 22.59
C PRO A 146 -7.44 -21.25 21.87
N ARG A 147 -7.48 -21.50 20.57
CA ARG A 147 -8.70 -21.47 19.78
C ARG A 147 -9.67 -22.53 20.33
N SER A 148 -10.80 -22.11 20.89
CA SER A 148 -11.93 -23.01 21.09
C SER A 148 -12.47 -23.42 19.72
N GLU A 149 -12.57 -24.73 19.46
CA GLU A 149 -13.25 -25.26 18.27
C GLU A 149 -14.68 -24.69 18.22
N ILE A 150 -15.08 -24.19 17.05
CA ILE A 150 -16.48 -23.89 16.71
C ILE A 150 -17.00 -25.08 15.94
#